data_AF-A0A370KLZ0-F1
#
_entry.id   AF-A0A370KLZ0-F1
#
_cell.length_a   1.000
_cell.length_b   1.000
_cell.length_c   1.000
_cell.angle_alpha   90.00
_cell.angle_beta   90.00
_cell.angle_gamma   90.00
#
_symmetry.space_group_name_H-M   'P 1'
#
loop_
_entity.id
_entity.type
_entity.pdbx_description
1 polymer ?
#
loop_
_entity_poly.entity_id
_entity_poly.type
_entity_poly.pdbx_seq_one_letter_code
_entity_poly.pdbx_strand_id
1 'polypeptide(L)'
;MATINSTNFSGDTLEIIAFRLHEQEFCVKTTTIREIRGWAPSTPIPHAPADVIGVMNLRGSVIPIIDLAFKLGMKSTVANERSAIVVAEVHSMVIGMLVDRVSDILTISSGQVQPVPEVTASFDRAYCEGIIASENGMICFLNLAKMFKESETDDLAA
;
A
#
# COMPACT_ATOMS: atom_id res chain seq x y z
N MET A 1 -16.23 40.85 3.46
CA MET A 1 -14.87 40.32 3.34
C MET A 1 -14.58 39.50 4.58
N ALA A 2 -14.65 38.18 4.49
CA ALA A 2 -14.32 37.29 5.60
C ALA A 2 -12.83 36.96 5.53
N THR A 3 -12.08 37.38 6.54
CA THR A 3 -10.67 37.06 6.73
C THR A 3 -10.56 35.59 7.10
N ILE A 4 -9.94 34.79 6.22
CA ILE A 4 -9.58 33.41 6.52
C ILE A 4 -8.27 33.46 7.30
N ASN A 5 -8.33 33.16 8.61
CA ASN A 5 -7.14 33.00 9.43
C ASN A 5 -6.36 31.77 8.94
N SER A 6 -5.18 32.00 8.37
CA SER A 6 -4.16 30.97 8.19
C SER A 6 -3.66 30.56 9.58
N THR A 7 -4.28 29.53 10.15
CA THR A 7 -3.69 28.83 11.30
C THR A 7 -2.44 28.13 10.81
N ASN A 8 -1.27 28.62 11.22
CA ASN A 8 0.00 27.92 11.09
C ASN A 8 -0.12 26.54 11.75
N PHE A 9 -0.28 25.50 10.94
CA PHE A 9 -0.11 24.12 11.39
C PHE A 9 1.39 23.86 11.51
N SER A 10 1.94 24.17 12.69
CA SER A 10 3.25 23.66 13.13
C SER A 10 3.11 22.21 13.61
N GLY A 11 2.56 21.35 12.77
CA GLY A 11 2.36 19.93 13.06
C GLY A 11 2.83 19.11 11.86
N ASP A 12 3.60 18.06 12.11
CA ASP A 12 4.17 17.22 11.05
C ASP A 12 3.05 16.72 10.12
N THR A 13 3.09 17.14 8.86
CA THR A 13 2.20 16.68 7.81
C THR A 13 2.72 15.39 7.21
N LEU A 14 1.81 14.47 6.86
CA LEU A 14 2.11 13.22 6.18
C LEU A 14 1.48 13.27 4.79
N GLU A 15 2.30 13.00 3.78
CA GLU A 15 1.82 12.70 2.43
C GLU A 15 1.59 11.20 2.30
N ILE A 16 0.37 10.83 1.92
CA ILE A 16 -0.06 9.46 1.73
C ILE A 16 -0.66 9.27 0.34
N ILE A 17 -0.55 8.05 -0.17
CA ILE A 17 -1.31 7.61 -1.34
C ILE A 17 -2.45 6.71 -0.89
N ALA A 18 -3.67 7.04 -1.29
CA ALA A 18 -4.86 6.24 -1.05
C ALA A 18 -5.17 5.36 -2.28
N PHE A 19 -5.59 4.13 -2.03
CA PHE A 19 -5.99 3.18 -3.07
C PHE A 19 -7.06 2.25 -2.52
N ARG A 20 -7.77 1.58 -3.43
CA ARG A 20 -8.85 0.65 -3.07
C ARG A 20 -8.48 -0.80 -3.32
N LEU A 21 -8.98 -1.64 -2.42
CA LEU A 21 -9.03 -3.09 -2.53
C LEU A 21 -10.47 -3.50 -2.20
N HIS A 22 -11.17 -4.04 -3.17
CA HIS A 22 -12.61 -4.26 -3.16
C HIS A 22 -13.38 -3.00 -2.70
N GLU A 23 -14.14 -3.12 -1.62
CA GLU A 23 -14.95 -2.04 -1.03
C GLU A 23 -14.24 -1.27 0.09
N GLN A 24 -12.95 -1.51 0.30
CA GLN A 24 -12.18 -0.86 1.36
C GLN A 24 -11.10 0.05 0.81
N GLU A 25 -10.79 1.11 1.56
CA GLU A 25 -9.78 2.09 1.23
C GLU A 25 -8.58 1.96 2.18
N PHE A 26 -7.41 1.94 1.58
CA PHE A 26 -6.12 1.79 2.25
C PHE A 26 -5.20 2.91 1.81
N CYS A 27 -4.19 3.19 2.62
CA CYS A 27 -3.14 4.12 2.23
C CYS A 27 -1.77 3.69 2.75
N VAL A 28 -0.72 4.25 2.12
CA VAL A 28 0.67 4.12 2.55
C VAL A 28 1.36 5.48 2.43
N LYS A 29 2.52 5.64 3.07
CA LYS A 29 3.32 6.86 2.96
C LYS A 29 3.80 7.04 1.53
N THR A 30 3.65 8.24 0.97
CA THR A 30 4.15 8.56 -0.37
C THR A 30 5.67 8.42 -0.44
N THR A 31 6.37 8.63 0.67
CA THR A 31 7.85 8.49 0.75
C THR A 31 8.36 7.09 0.46
N THR A 32 7.54 6.05 0.58
CA THR A 32 7.91 4.68 0.22
C THR A 32 7.61 4.37 -1.26
N ILE A 33 6.92 5.25 -1.97
CA ILE A 33 6.46 5.00 -3.35
C ILE A 33 7.50 5.48 -4.35
N ARG A 34 7.85 4.62 -5.30
CA ARG A 34 8.74 4.96 -6.42
C ARG A 34 7.97 5.43 -7.63
N GLU A 35 6.91 4.71 -8.00
CA GLU A 35 6.03 5.05 -9.12
C GLU A 35 4.73 4.25 -9.07
N ILE A 36 3.75 4.67 -9.89
CA ILE A 36 2.50 3.97 -10.10
C ILE A 36 2.42 3.63 -11.59
N ARG A 37 2.05 2.39 -11.91
CA ARG A 37 1.84 1.92 -13.27
C ARG A 37 0.44 1.36 -13.43
N GLY A 38 -0.15 1.55 -14.61
CA GLY A 38 -1.34 0.77 -14.98
C GLY A 38 -1.00 -0.72 -14.99
N TRP A 39 -1.98 -1.56 -14.66
CA TRP A 39 -1.80 -3.00 -14.65
C TRP A 39 -1.32 -3.53 -16.00
N ALA A 40 -0.29 -4.36 -15.96
CA ALA A 40 0.15 -5.19 -17.07
C ALA A 40 0.39 -6.60 -16.55
N PRO A 41 0.10 -7.66 -17.34
CA PRO A 41 0.30 -9.03 -16.90
C PRO A 41 1.73 -9.28 -16.40
N SER A 42 1.86 -9.82 -15.20
CA SER A 42 3.15 -10.28 -14.66
C SER A 42 3.52 -11.66 -15.23
N THR A 43 4.81 -11.97 -15.22
CA THR A 43 5.31 -13.31 -15.55
C THR A 43 5.20 -14.20 -14.31
N PRO A 44 4.39 -15.27 -14.31
CA PRO A 44 4.21 -16.13 -13.13
C PRO A 44 5.52 -16.82 -12.75
N ILE A 45 5.73 -17.03 -11.44
CA ILE A 45 6.88 -17.77 -10.91
C ILE A 45 6.40 -19.10 -10.32
N PRO A 46 6.95 -20.26 -10.76
CA PRO A 46 6.68 -21.54 -10.13
C PRO A 46 7.08 -21.55 -8.65
N HIS A 47 6.25 -22.17 -7.80
CA HIS A 47 6.49 -22.31 -6.35
C HIS A 47 6.57 -21.00 -5.55
N ALA A 48 6.17 -19.87 -6.14
CA ALA A 48 6.09 -18.62 -5.40
C ALA A 48 5.02 -18.69 -4.28
N PRO A 49 5.17 -17.90 -3.21
CA PRO A 49 4.12 -17.70 -2.22
C PRO A 49 2.79 -17.30 -2.87
N ALA A 50 1.66 -17.70 -2.28
CA ALA A 50 0.34 -17.52 -2.88
C ALA A 50 -0.07 -16.04 -3.06
N ASP A 51 0.52 -15.12 -2.30
CA ASP A 51 0.36 -13.67 -2.45
C ASP A 51 1.19 -13.08 -3.60
N VAL A 52 2.13 -13.83 -4.19
CA VAL A 52 2.98 -13.38 -5.30
C VAL A 52 2.36 -13.81 -6.63
N ILE A 53 1.92 -12.83 -7.42
CA ILE A 53 1.31 -13.05 -8.74
C ILE A 53 2.40 -13.39 -9.78
N GLY A 54 3.63 -12.91 -9.56
CA GLY A 54 4.78 -13.16 -10.42
C GLY A 54 5.80 -12.04 -10.34
N VAL A 55 6.48 -11.80 -11.46
CA VAL A 55 7.46 -10.70 -11.60
C VAL A 55 7.17 -9.80 -12.79
N MET A 56 7.69 -8.58 -12.71
CA MET A 56 7.63 -7.58 -13.77
C MET A 56 9.01 -6.98 -14.00
N ASN A 57 9.34 -6.66 -15.25
CA ASN A 57 10.52 -5.86 -15.56
C ASN A 57 10.18 -4.37 -15.41
N LEU A 58 10.82 -3.72 -14.43
CA LEU A 58 10.77 -2.29 -14.21
C LEU A 58 12.13 -1.68 -14.55
N ARG A 59 12.21 -1.01 -15.72
CA ARG A 59 13.41 -0.30 -16.20
C ARG A 59 14.69 -1.16 -16.17
N GLY A 60 14.58 -2.44 -16.52
CA GLY A 60 15.68 -3.40 -16.52
C GLY A 60 15.87 -4.16 -15.21
N SER A 61 15.13 -3.82 -14.15
CA SER A 61 15.13 -4.55 -12.87
C SER A 61 13.92 -5.47 -12.77
N VAL A 62 14.11 -6.72 -12.39
CA VAL A 62 13.01 -7.66 -12.16
C VAL A 62 12.52 -7.47 -10.73
N ILE A 63 11.23 -7.14 -10.56
CA ILE A 63 10.61 -6.91 -9.25
C ILE A 63 9.44 -7.89 -9.04
N PRO A 64 9.21 -8.38 -7.81
CA PRO A 64 8.04 -9.19 -7.48
C PRO A 64 6.78 -8.34 -7.50
N ILE A 65 5.68 -8.92 -7.98
CA ILE A 65 4.33 -8.34 -7.97
C ILE A 65 3.46 -9.13 -7.02
N ILE A 66 2.90 -8.43 -6.02
CA ILE A 66 2.16 -8.98 -4.90
C ILE A 66 0.69 -8.59 -5.03
N ASP A 67 -0.22 -9.55 -4.91
CA ASP A 67 -1.65 -9.29 -4.74
C ASP A 67 -1.88 -8.74 -3.34
N LEU A 68 -2.10 -7.42 -3.23
CA LEU A 68 -2.23 -6.77 -1.93
C LEU A 68 -3.52 -7.18 -1.21
N ALA A 69 -4.61 -7.44 -1.94
CA ALA A 69 -5.86 -7.91 -1.35
C ALA A 69 -5.66 -9.30 -0.74
N PHE A 70 -5.02 -10.21 -1.48
CA PHE A 70 -4.70 -11.55 -0.95
C PHE A 70 -3.73 -11.49 0.23
N LYS A 71 -2.69 -10.64 0.13
CA LYS A 71 -1.75 -10.39 1.24
C LYS A 71 -2.44 -9.85 2.48
N LEU A 72 -3.57 -9.17 2.31
CA LEU A 72 -4.41 -8.67 3.41
C LEU A 72 -5.47 -9.67 3.91
N GLY A 73 -5.42 -10.93 3.45
CA GLY A 73 -6.39 -11.96 3.82
C GLY A 73 -7.75 -11.79 3.13
N MET A 74 -7.85 -10.91 2.14
CA MET A 74 -9.05 -10.72 1.33
C MET A 74 -9.04 -11.69 0.13
N LYS A 75 -10.14 -11.69 -0.63
CA LYS A 75 -10.18 -12.40 -1.91
C LYS A 75 -9.15 -11.77 -2.87
N SER A 76 -8.44 -12.61 -3.63
CA SER A 76 -7.51 -12.15 -4.67
C SER A 76 -8.18 -11.19 -5.67
N THR A 77 -7.44 -10.17 -6.09
CA THR A 77 -7.90 -9.16 -7.04
C THR A 77 -8.00 -9.75 -8.45
N VAL A 78 -9.16 -9.54 -9.09
CA VAL A 78 -9.31 -9.78 -10.54
C VAL A 78 -8.95 -8.48 -11.26
N ALA A 79 -7.70 -8.40 -11.71
CA ALA A 79 -7.17 -7.19 -12.32
C ALA A 79 -7.94 -6.81 -13.60
N ASN A 80 -8.19 -5.52 -13.77
CA ASN A 80 -8.87 -4.92 -14.92
C ASN A 80 -8.15 -3.63 -15.35
N GLU A 81 -8.72 -2.90 -16.31
CA GLU A 81 -8.10 -1.67 -16.87
C GLU A 81 -7.91 -0.54 -15.84
N ARG A 82 -8.64 -0.56 -14.72
CA ARG A 82 -8.49 0.42 -13.62
C ARG A 82 -7.45 -0.01 -12.59
N SER A 83 -7.05 -1.27 -12.63
CA SER A 83 -6.06 -1.82 -11.71
C SER A 83 -4.70 -1.19 -11.95
N ALA A 84 -3.95 -1.04 -10.87
CA ALA A 84 -2.65 -0.41 -10.88
C ALA A 84 -1.65 -1.24 -10.09
N ILE A 85 -0.38 -1.09 -10.45
CA ILE A 85 0.76 -1.57 -9.69
C ILE A 85 1.37 -0.36 -9.00
N VAL A 86 1.25 -0.34 -7.67
CA VAL A 86 1.91 0.64 -6.82
C VAL A 86 3.30 0.10 -6.49
N VAL A 87 4.34 0.72 -7.05
CA VAL A 87 5.72 0.29 -6.83
C VAL A 87 6.27 1.00 -5.60
N ALA A 88 6.68 0.22 -4.60
CA ALA A 88 7.23 0.71 -3.35
C ALA A 88 8.66 0.20 -3.13
N GLU A 89 9.44 0.95 -2.35
CA GLU A 89 10.73 0.55 -1.83
C GLU A 89 10.63 0.38 -0.31
N VAL A 90 10.96 -0.82 0.17
CA VAL A 90 10.85 -1.21 1.58
C VAL A 90 12.09 -2.02 1.93
N HIS A 91 12.84 -1.61 2.95
CA HIS A 91 14.11 -2.26 3.34
C HIS A 91 15.07 -2.50 2.14
N SER A 92 15.20 -1.50 1.26
CA SER A 92 15.98 -1.59 0.01
C SER A 92 15.50 -2.62 -1.02
N MET A 93 14.37 -3.29 -0.77
CA MET A 93 13.69 -4.14 -1.74
C MET A 93 12.63 -3.33 -2.49
N VAL A 94 12.62 -3.48 -3.82
CA VAL A 94 11.61 -2.86 -4.69
C VAL A 94 10.53 -3.89 -4.99
N ILE A 95 9.28 -3.58 -4.64
CA ILE A 95 8.14 -4.46 -4.82
C ILE A 95 7.02 -3.73 -5.57
N GLY A 96 6.27 -4.47 -6.38
CA GLY A 96 5.02 -3.99 -6.95
C GLY A 96 3.83 -4.56 -6.19
N MET A 97 2.88 -3.70 -5.84
CA MET A 97 1.63 -4.11 -5.20
C MET A 97 0.48 -3.91 -6.17
N LEU A 98 -0.21 -4.99 -6.54
CA LEU A 98 -1.45 -4.91 -7.29
C LEU A 98 -2.56 -4.36 -6.40
N VAL A 99 -3.21 -3.30 -6.87
CA VAL A 99 -4.38 -2.69 -6.26
C VAL A 99 -5.50 -2.54 -7.29
N ASP A 100 -6.76 -2.49 -6.84
CA ASP A 100 -7.90 -2.39 -7.75
C ASP A 100 -7.94 -1.05 -8.47
N ARG A 101 -7.54 0.02 -7.78
CA ARG A 101 -7.31 1.37 -8.33
C ARG A 101 -6.62 2.26 -7.30
N VAL A 102 -5.89 3.26 -7.79
CA VAL A 102 -5.43 4.39 -6.97
C VAL A 102 -6.56 5.41 -6.85
N SER A 103 -6.80 5.90 -5.64
CA SER A 103 -7.82 6.92 -5.35
C SER A 103 -7.26 8.32 -5.50
N ASP A 104 -6.33 8.72 -4.62
CA ASP A 104 -5.79 10.09 -4.57
C ASP A 104 -4.47 10.14 -3.77
N ILE A 105 -3.76 11.25 -3.85
CA ILE A 105 -2.65 11.59 -2.95
C ILE A 105 -3.13 12.65 -1.96
N LEU A 106 -3.08 12.33 -0.68
CA LEU A 106 -3.60 13.19 0.38
C LEU A 106 -2.47 13.72 1.25
N THR A 107 -2.56 14.98 1.64
CA THR A 107 -1.73 15.55 2.72
C THR A 107 -2.59 15.66 3.97
N ILE A 108 -2.22 14.95 5.03
CA ILE A 108 -2.94 14.93 6.30
C ILE A 108 -2.04 15.41 7.43
N SER A 109 -2.62 15.92 8.50
CA SER A 109 -1.90 16.11 9.75
C SER A 109 -1.63 14.75 10.40
N SER A 110 -0.41 14.53 10.91
CA SER A 110 -0.08 13.32 11.67
C SER A 110 -1.05 13.03 12.83
N GLY A 111 -1.63 14.07 13.43
CA GLY A 111 -2.65 13.94 14.48
C GLY A 111 -4.00 13.39 14.00
N GLN A 112 -4.24 13.26 12.69
CA GLN A 112 -5.45 12.63 12.14
C GLN A 112 -5.37 11.09 12.15
N VAL A 113 -4.18 10.51 12.32
CA VAL A 113 -3.99 9.06 12.40
C VAL A 113 -4.41 8.59 13.78
N GLN A 114 -5.50 7.83 13.84
CA GLN A 114 -6.04 7.25 15.06
C GLN A 114 -5.56 5.82 15.25
N PRO A 115 -5.45 5.32 16.50
CA PRO A 115 -5.07 3.95 16.75
C PRO A 115 -6.12 2.97 16.22
N VAL A 116 -5.66 1.78 15.82
CA VAL A 116 -6.52 0.71 15.32
C VAL A 116 -7.43 0.17 16.46
N PRO A 117 -8.77 0.23 16.32
CA PRO A 117 -9.69 -0.22 17.36
C PRO A 117 -9.47 -1.69 17.75
N GLU A 118 -9.71 -2.03 19.02
CA GLU A 118 -9.50 -3.38 19.55
C GLU A 118 -10.42 -4.45 18.97
N VAL A 119 -11.53 -4.04 18.36
CA VAL A 119 -12.56 -4.92 17.80
C VAL A 119 -12.24 -5.35 16.36
N THR A 120 -11.19 -4.81 15.75
CA THR A 120 -10.75 -5.20 14.40
C THR A 120 -10.09 -6.58 14.42
N ALA A 121 -10.15 -7.32 13.30
CA ALA A 121 -9.56 -8.64 13.22
C ALA A 121 -8.04 -8.56 13.51
N SER A 122 -7.48 -9.60 14.13
CA SER A 122 -6.04 -9.65 14.48
C SER A 122 -5.11 -9.41 13.29
N PHE A 123 -5.59 -9.70 12.08
CA PHE A 123 -4.89 -9.49 10.82
C PHE A 123 -4.68 -8.01 10.50
N ASP A 124 -5.65 -7.15 10.79
CA ASP A 124 -5.58 -5.71 10.52
C ASP A 124 -4.46 -5.05 11.34
N ARG A 125 -4.22 -5.53 12.57
CA ARG A 125 -3.21 -4.95 13.48
C ARG A 125 -1.76 -5.26 13.11
N ALA A 126 -1.49 -6.37 12.43
CA ALA A 126 -0.11 -6.75 12.11
C ALA A 126 0.54 -5.74 11.13
N TYR A 127 -0.28 -5.16 10.27
CA TYR A 127 0.16 -4.34 9.14
C TYR A 127 -0.32 -2.90 9.21
N CYS A 128 -1.34 -2.59 9.99
CA CYS A 128 -1.88 -1.24 10.11
C CYS A 128 -1.07 -0.39 11.10
N GLU A 129 -0.69 0.82 10.68
CA GLU A 129 -0.15 1.90 11.50
C GLU A 129 -1.26 2.65 12.24
N GLY A 130 -2.44 2.77 11.64
CA GLY A 130 -3.60 3.46 12.20
C GLY A 130 -4.75 3.63 11.22
N ILE A 131 -5.79 4.34 11.63
CA ILE A 131 -6.96 4.63 10.80
C ILE A 131 -7.09 6.14 10.63
N ILE A 132 -7.44 6.58 9.43
CA ILE A 132 -7.72 7.98 9.12
C ILE A 132 -9.22 8.10 8.80
N ALA A 133 -9.89 9.01 9.49
CA ALA A 133 -11.27 9.35 9.17
C ALA A 133 -11.30 10.33 7.98
N SER A 134 -12.10 10.01 6.97
CA SER A 134 -12.34 10.80 5.77
C SER A 134 -13.85 10.98 5.56
N GLU A 135 -14.26 11.90 4.68
CA GLU A 135 -15.66 12.11 4.32
C GLU A 135 -16.30 10.84 3.73
N ASN A 136 -15.49 10.02 3.05
CA ASN A 136 -15.92 8.78 2.39
C ASN A 136 -15.84 7.53 3.29
N GLY A 137 -15.48 7.69 4.57
CA GLY A 137 -15.37 6.59 5.53
C GLY A 137 -13.98 6.49 6.16
N MET A 138 -13.57 5.27 6.47
CA MET A 138 -12.29 4.99 7.12
C MET A 138 -11.25 4.56 6.08
N ILE A 139 -10.05 5.14 6.19
CA ILE A 139 -8.88 4.74 5.41
C ILE A 139 -7.93 4.00 6.34
N CYS A 140 -7.59 2.76 6.01
CA CYS A 140 -6.63 1.96 6.76
C CYS A 140 -5.20 2.35 6.36
N PHE A 141 -4.40 2.85 7.30
CA PHE A 141 -3.03 3.27 7.06
C PHE A 141 -2.08 2.10 7.23
N LEU A 142 -1.57 1.56 6.13
CA LEU A 142 -0.69 0.41 6.10
C LEU A 142 0.77 0.81 6.35
N ASN A 143 1.45 0.00 7.16
CA ASN A 143 2.88 0.07 7.41
C ASN A 143 3.60 -0.98 6.55
N LEU A 144 4.14 -0.53 5.42
CA LEU A 144 4.80 -1.43 4.46
C LEU A 144 6.03 -2.14 5.06
N ALA A 145 6.77 -1.50 5.97
CA ALA A 145 7.90 -2.12 6.65
C ALA A 145 7.47 -3.32 7.52
N LYS A 146 6.33 -3.23 8.22
CA LYS A 146 5.78 -4.37 8.96
C LYS A 146 5.24 -5.46 8.03
N MET A 147 4.67 -5.08 6.89
CA MET A 147 4.10 -6.02 5.90
C MET A 147 5.17 -6.85 5.19
N PHE A 148 6.25 -6.19 4.80
CA PHE A 148 7.33 -6.77 4.02
C PHE A 148 8.59 -6.77 4.87
N LYS A 149 8.73 -7.84 5.65
CA LYS A 149 9.98 -8.10 6.37
C LYS A 149 11.13 -8.15 5.38
N GLU A 150 12.33 -7.77 5.83
CA GLU A 150 13.56 -8.11 5.11
C GLU A 150 13.49 -9.59 4.75
N SER A 151 13.54 -9.88 3.45
CA SER A 151 13.74 -11.24 3.01
C SER A 151 15.08 -11.67 3.60
N GLU A 152 15.08 -12.70 4.45
CA GLU A 152 16.24 -13.56 4.61
C GLU A 152 16.53 -14.16 3.23
N THR A 153 17.20 -13.37 2.40
CA THR A 153 17.53 -13.72 1.02
C THR A 153 18.79 -14.54 1.10
N ASP A 154 18.67 -15.80 1.50
CA ASP A 154 19.75 -16.79 1.34
C ASP A 154 19.28 -18.13 0.74
N ASP A 155 17.97 -18.34 0.52
CA ASP A 155 17.47 -19.64 0.02
C ASP A 155 16.99 -19.63 -1.44
N LEU A 156 17.70 -18.91 -2.32
CA LEU A 156 17.56 -19.10 -3.77
C LEU A 156 18.93 -19.14 -4.48
N ALA A 157 19.88 -19.86 -3.87
CA ALA A 157 21.12 -20.29 -4.51
C ALA A 157 21.54 -21.67 -3.95
N ALA A 158 20.80 -22.72 -4.30
CA ALA A 158 21.22 -24.10 -4.11
C ALA A 158 20.77 -24.96 -5.31
#